data_AF-A0A4Y2A163-F1
#
_entry.id   AF-A0A4Y2A163-F1
#
_cell.length_a   1.000
_cell.length_b   1.000
_cell.length_c   1.000
_cell.angle_alpha   90.00
_cell.angle_beta   90.00
_cell.angle_gamma   90.00
#
_symmetry.space_group_name_H-M   'P 1'
#
loop_
_entity.id
_entity.type
_entity.pdbx_description
1 polymer ?
#
loop_
_entity_poly.entity_id
_entity_poly.type
_entity_poly.pdbx_seq_one_letter_code
_entity_poly.pdbx_strand_id
1 'polypeptide(L)'
;MWKKVKSANGLYQEFIFPILKTDSATFSSPLEIANCIGNSFASISSSDSYSHAFLLTKNRAESTSITFGTEQLLPYNSPFRMFELKKALSHSRNINPGPDGITYCMLRHLNEHSLSNILRLFNRIWEEHLSPSK
;
A
#
# COMPACT_ATOMS: atom_id res chain seq x y z
N MET A 1 -13.27 23.39 -14.30
CA MET A 1 -13.34 24.80 -14.74
C MET A 1 -13.79 25.76 -13.64
N TRP A 2 -14.80 25.43 -12.83
CA TRP A 2 -15.33 26.33 -11.79
C TRP A 2 -14.34 26.82 -10.71
N LYS A 3 -13.36 26.01 -10.28
CA LYS A 3 -12.31 26.46 -9.33
C LYS A 3 -11.49 27.63 -9.86
N LYS A 4 -11.10 27.59 -11.15
CA LYS A 4 -10.31 28.64 -11.79
C LYS A 4 -11.12 29.93 -11.94
N VAL A 5 -12.41 29.82 -12.28
CA VAL A 5 -13.34 30.97 -12.36
C VAL A 5 -13.53 31.64 -10.99
N LYS A 6 -13.71 30.86 -9.91
CA LYS A 6 -13.79 31.41 -8.55
C LYS A 6 -12.50 32.09 -8.10
N SER A 7 -11.34 31.55 -8.48
CA SER A 7 -10.02 32.13 -8.16
C SER A 7 -9.78 33.46 -8.88
N ALA A 8 -10.11 33.56 -10.17
CA ALA A 8 -10.00 34.80 -10.92
C ALA A 8 -10.93 35.91 -10.37
N ASN A 9 -12.08 35.54 -9.80
CA ASN A 9 -13.03 36.49 -9.21
C ASN A 9 -12.75 36.81 -7.73
N GLY A 10 -11.65 36.33 -7.13
CA GLY A 10 -11.33 36.53 -5.71
C GLY A 10 -12.27 35.79 -4.74
N LEU A 11 -13.16 34.93 -5.27
CA LEU A 11 -14.13 34.11 -4.51
C LEU A 11 -13.57 32.74 -4.15
N TYR A 12 -12.26 32.54 -4.36
CA TYR A 12 -11.59 31.29 -4.00
C TYR A 12 -11.13 31.35 -2.56
N GLN A 13 -11.76 30.53 -1.74
CA GLN A 13 -11.32 30.25 -0.40
C GLN A 13 -10.37 29.05 -0.46
N GLU A 14 -9.16 29.19 0.08
CA GLU A 14 -8.27 28.05 0.27
C GLU A 14 -8.95 26.97 1.10
N PHE A 15 -8.53 25.72 0.91
CA PHE A 15 -9.06 24.59 1.67
C PHE A 15 -8.89 24.87 3.17
N ILE A 16 -9.99 25.15 3.86
CA ILE A 16 -9.98 25.31 5.31
C ILE A 16 -9.70 23.93 5.89
N PHE A 17 -8.54 23.76 6.52
CA PHE A 17 -8.25 22.53 7.23
C PHE A 17 -9.31 22.32 8.31
N PRO A 18 -9.98 21.15 8.33
CA PRO A 18 -11.03 20.88 9.29
C PRO A 18 -10.44 20.95 10.71
N ILE A 19 -11.07 21.73 11.57
CA ILE A 19 -10.69 21.81 12.99
C ILE A 19 -11.22 20.57 13.70
N LEU A 20 -10.35 19.81 14.35
CA LEU A 20 -10.74 18.67 15.16
C LEU A 20 -10.96 19.12 16.61
N LYS A 21 -12.12 18.79 17.18
CA LYS A 21 -12.42 19.02 18.59
C LYS A 21 -12.53 17.69 19.30
N THR A 22 -11.81 17.55 20.40
CA THR A 22 -11.96 16.48 21.39
C THR A 22 -12.53 17.07 22.67
N ASP A 23 -12.92 16.23 23.62
CA ASP A 23 -13.45 16.68 24.92
C ASP A 23 -12.44 17.55 25.71
N SER A 24 -11.15 17.46 25.39
CA SER A 24 -10.05 18.14 26.08
C SER A 24 -9.33 19.22 25.25
N ALA A 25 -9.45 19.21 23.92
CA ALA A 25 -8.63 20.08 23.07
C ALA A 25 -9.25 20.40 21.70
N THR A 26 -8.73 21.44 21.06
CA THR A 26 -9.08 21.83 19.69
C THR A 26 -7.80 21.92 18.85
N PHE A 27 -7.73 21.17 17.76
CA PHE A 27 -6.57 21.06 16.88
C PHE A 27 -6.86 21.67 15.51
N SER A 28 -5.92 22.47 15.00
CA SER A 28 -6.01 23.13 13.70
C SER A 28 -4.82 22.86 12.77
N SER A 29 -3.71 22.34 13.30
CA SER A 29 -2.57 21.90 12.50
C SER A 29 -2.86 20.54 11.84
N PRO A 30 -2.62 20.36 10.53
CA PRO A 30 -2.82 19.08 9.85
C PRO A 30 -2.05 17.91 10.48
N LEU A 31 -0.83 18.17 10.97
CA LEU A 31 -0.02 17.16 11.64
C LEU A 31 -0.64 16.74 12.98
N GLU A 32 -1.09 17.69 13.78
CA GLU A 32 -1.73 17.41 15.07
C GLU A 32 -3.05 16.67 14.90
N ILE A 33 -3.84 17.06 13.90
CA ILE A 33 -5.08 16.37 13.54
C ILE A 33 -4.78 14.93 13.12
N ALA A 34 -3.80 14.72 12.24
CA ALA A 34 -3.39 13.37 11.82
C ALA A 34 -2.91 12.51 12.99
N ASN A 35 -2.10 13.08 13.89
CA ASN A 35 -1.62 12.39 15.09
C ASN A 35 -2.77 12.08 16.05
N CYS A 36 -3.71 13.00 16.25
CA CYS A 36 -4.87 12.77 17.11
C CYS A 36 -5.71 11.60 16.57
N ILE A 37 -6.01 11.60 15.27
CA ILE A 37 -6.75 10.52 14.62
C ILE A 37 -5.98 9.19 14.74
N GLY A 38 -4.68 9.20 14.45
CA GLY A 38 -3.82 8.01 14.57
C GLY A 38 -3.78 7.45 15.99
N ASN A 39 -3.65 8.30 17.00
CA ASN A 39 -3.66 7.91 18.40
C ASN A 39 -5.02 7.35 18.83
N SER A 40 -6.13 7.95 18.38
CA SER A 40 -7.47 7.41 18.64
C SER A 40 -7.63 6.02 18.04
N PHE A 41 -7.21 5.80 16.78
CA PHE A 41 -7.23 4.48 16.18
C PHE A 41 -6.34 3.48 16.90
N ALA A 42 -5.13 3.88 17.29
CA ALA A 42 -4.20 3.03 18.04
C ALA A 42 -4.79 2.62 19.39
N SER A 43 -5.43 3.56 20.11
CA SER A 43 -6.10 3.29 21.38
C SER A 43 -7.25 2.30 21.21
N ILE A 44 -8.12 2.51 20.22
CA ILE A 44 -9.27 1.60 19.98
C ILE A 44 -8.80 0.22 19.53
N SER A 45 -7.72 0.16 18.76
CA SER A 45 -7.15 -1.08 18.23
C SER A 45 -6.19 -1.77 19.19
N SER A 46 -5.93 -1.19 20.36
CA SER A 46 -5.05 -1.78 21.36
C SER A 46 -5.69 -3.03 21.96
N SER A 47 -4.86 -3.98 22.37
CA SER A 47 -5.35 -5.16 23.09
C SER A 47 -6.08 -4.79 24.39
N ASP A 48 -5.74 -3.64 24.99
CA ASP A 48 -6.35 -3.15 26.23
C ASP A 48 -7.82 -2.73 26.04
N SER A 49 -8.21 -2.39 24.82
CA SER A 49 -9.57 -1.99 24.47
C SER A 49 -10.49 -3.17 24.11
N TYR A 50 -9.95 -4.39 24.04
CA TYR A 50 -10.74 -5.58 23.70
C TYR A 50 -11.37 -6.24 24.92
N SER A 51 -12.52 -6.88 24.69
CA SER A 51 -13.15 -7.71 25.71
C SER A 51 -12.28 -8.92 26.05
N HIS A 52 -12.36 -9.38 27.29
CA HIS A 52 -11.62 -10.57 27.73
C HIS A 52 -11.92 -11.79 26.86
N ALA A 53 -13.18 -11.97 26.43
CA ALA A 53 -13.56 -13.06 25.53
C ALA A 53 -12.83 -13.01 24.18
N PHE A 54 -12.71 -11.81 23.58
CA PHE A 54 -11.99 -11.64 22.33
C PHE A 54 -10.48 -11.86 22.50
N LEU A 55 -9.89 -11.37 23.59
CA LEU A 55 -8.46 -11.56 23.88
C LEU A 55 -8.09 -13.04 23.99
N LEU A 56 -8.93 -13.87 24.60
CA LEU A 56 -8.71 -15.32 24.64
C LEU A 56 -8.67 -15.93 23.24
N THR A 57 -9.61 -15.55 22.37
CA THR A 57 -9.64 -16.01 20.97
C THR A 57 -8.42 -15.53 20.19
N LYS A 58 -8.08 -14.23 20.29
CA LYS A 58 -6.92 -13.62 19.64
C LYS A 58 -5.62 -14.31 20.04
N ASN A 59 -5.35 -14.40 21.34
CA ASN A 59 -4.12 -15.00 21.85
C ASN A 59 -3.99 -16.47 21.43
N ARG A 60 -5.10 -17.23 21.44
CA ARG A 60 -5.10 -18.60 20.93
C ARG A 60 -4.79 -18.67 19.44
N ALA A 61 -5.43 -17.83 18.63
CA ALA A 61 -5.21 -17.79 17.19
C ALA A 61 -3.77 -17.39 16.85
N GLU A 62 -3.26 -16.33 17.47
CA GLU A 62 -1.91 -15.78 17.24
C GLU A 62 -0.79 -16.69 17.80
N SER A 63 -1.09 -17.53 18.81
CA SER A 63 -0.14 -18.53 19.31
C SER A 63 0.15 -19.66 18.32
N THR A 64 -0.71 -19.84 17.31
CA THR A 64 -0.52 -20.86 16.28
C THR A 64 0.41 -20.33 15.21
N SER A 65 1.63 -20.87 15.13
CA SER A 65 2.54 -20.54 14.04
C SER A 65 1.95 -20.98 12.71
N ILE A 66 1.81 -20.04 11.77
CA ILE A 66 1.35 -20.34 10.41
C ILE A 66 2.57 -20.69 9.56
N THR A 67 2.65 -21.94 9.13
CA THR A 67 3.65 -22.41 8.17
C THR A 67 3.08 -22.30 6.76
N PHE A 68 3.68 -21.45 5.92
CA PHE A 68 3.32 -21.33 4.51
C PHE A 68 4.07 -22.32 3.61
N GLY A 69 5.03 -23.07 4.15
CA GLY A 69 5.78 -24.08 3.42
C GLY A 69 4.90 -25.28 3.06
N THR A 70 4.96 -25.70 1.81
CA THR A 70 4.29 -26.89 1.30
C THR A 70 5.21 -27.61 0.32
N GLU A 71 5.28 -28.94 0.42
CA GLU A 71 5.99 -29.78 -0.57
C GLU A 71 5.16 -30.02 -1.83
N GLN A 72 3.89 -29.58 -1.83
CA GLN A 72 3.00 -29.74 -2.96
C GLN A 72 3.38 -28.75 -4.08
N LEU A 73 3.48 -29.28 -5.29
CA LEU A 73 3.61 -28.49 -6.51
C LEU A 73 2.25 -27.86 -6.86
N LEU A 74 1.97 -26.72 -6.24
CA LEU A 74 0.74 -25.98 -6.46
C LEU A 74 0.91 -25.07 -7.68
N PRO A 75 0.04 -25.16 -8.72
CA PRO A 75 0.21 -24.38 -9.94
C PRO A 75 0.27 -22.87 -9.72
N TYR A 76 -0.42 -22.36 -8.69
CA TYR A 76 -0.40 -20.94 -8.33
C TYR A 76 0.92 -20.48 -7.71
N ASN A 77 1.79 -21.40 -7.28
CA ASN A 77 3.14 -21.14 -6.78
C ASN A 77 4.23 -21.31 -7.84
N SER A 78 3.84 -21.63 -9.08
CA SER A 78 4.80 -21.79 -10.18
C SER A 78 5.49 -20.46 -10.54
N PRO A 79 6.72 -20.49 -11.07
CA PRO A 79 7.38 -19.29 -11.56
C PRO A 79 6.52 -18.55 -12.59
N PHE A 80 6.58 -17.22 -12.53
CA PHE A 80 5.88 -16.34 -13.46
C PHE A 80 6.35 -16.58 -14.89
N ARG A 81 5.42 -16.45 -15.82
CA ARG A 81 5.63 -16.61 -17.26
C ARG A 81 5.57 -15.26 -17.97
N MET A 82 6.22 -15.18 -19.13
CA MET A 82 6.28 -13.95 -19.93
C MET A 82 4.89 -13.37 -20.28
N PHE A 83 3.91 -14.24 -20.55
CA PHE A 83 2.56 -13.76 -20.86
C PHE A 83 1.88 -13.10 -19.64
N GLU A 84 2.17 -13.57 -18.43
CA GLU A 84 1.63 -13.02 -17.18
C GLU A 84 2.22 -11.64 -16.93
N LEU A 85 3.55 -11.49 -17.10
CA LEU A 85 4.22 -10.20 -17.02
C LEU A 85 3.64 -9.21 -18.04
N LYS A 86 3.50 -9.59 -19.31
CA LYS A 86 2.92 -8.74 -20.35
C LYS A 86 1.46 -8.37 -20.06
N LYS A 87 0.67 -9.33 -19.56
CA LYS A 87 -0.73 -9.08 -19.18
C LYS A 87 -0.83 -8.13 -17.99
N ALA A 88 0.02 -8.27 -16.98
CA ALA A 88 0.07 -7.35 -15.85
C ALA A 88 0.44 -5.93 -16.30
N LEU A 89 1.46 -5.80 -17.16
CA LEU A 89 1.88 -4.51 -17.71
C LEU A 89 0.80 -3.83 -18.57
N SER A 90 0.03 -4.60 -19.34
CA SER A 90 -1.06 -4.05 -20.17
C SER A 90 -2.24 -3.53 -19.34
N HIS A 91 -2.52 -4.14 -18.19
CA HIS A 91 -3.57 -3.70 -17.27
C HIS A 91 -3.11 -2.60 -16.29
N SER A 92 -1.80 -2.33 -16.23
CA SER A 92 -1.23 -1.34 -15.32
C SER A 92 -1.49 0.09 -15.81
N ARG A 93 -2.21 0.90 -15.01
CA ARG A 93 -2.45 2.32 -15.31
C ARG A 93 -1.17 3.13 -15.11
N ASN A 94 -0.97 4.15 -15.93
CA ASN A 94 0.08 5.13 -15.72
C ASN A 94 -0.23 5.97 -14.49
N ILE A 95 0.39 5.63 -13.37
CA ILE A 95 0.45 6.45 -12.16
C ILE A 95 1.80 7.15 -12.07
N ASN A 96 1.94 8.09 -11.13
CA ASN A 96 3.20 8.77 -10.88
C ASN A 96 4.32 7.74 -10.62
N PRO A 97 5.51 7.93 -11.22
CA PRO A 97 6.62 7.02 -11.01
C PRO A 97 7.07 7.02 -9.55
N GLY A 98 7.74 5.93 -9.15
CA GLY A 98 8.42 5.87 -7.86
C GLY A 98 9.65 6.79 -7.80
N PRO A 99 10.41 6.75 -6.70
CA PRO A 99 11.65 7.52 -6.56
C PRO A 99 12.72 7.21 -7.63
N ASP A 100 12.61 6.06 -8.30
CA ASP A 100 13.47 5.65 -9.42
C ASP A 100 13.12 6.34 -10.75
N GLY A 101 11.99 7.05 -10.82
CA GLY A 101 11.54 7.72 -12.03
C GLY A 101 11.00 6.79 -13.12
N ILE A 102 10.87 5.48 -12.85
CA ILE A 102 10.43 4.49 -13.86
C ILE A 102 8.90 4.44 -13.92
N THR A 103 8.34 4.68 -15.10
CA THR A 103 6.89 4.61 -15.32
C THR A 103 6.46 3.27 -15.93
N TYR A 104 5.21 2.86 -15.71
CA TYR A 104 4.62 1.72 -16.42
C TYR A 104 4.60 1.89 -17.94
N CYS A 105 4.58 3.13 -18.43
CA CYS A 105 4.69 3.41 -19.86
C CYS A 105 6.05 2.96 -20.40
N MET A 106 7.14 3.25 -19.69
CA MET A 106 8.49 2.81 -20.08
C MET A 106 8.57 1.28 -20.10
N LEU A 107 8.05 0.63 -19.04
CA LEU A 107 8.06 -0.83 -18.93
C LEU A 107 7.31 -1.54 -20.07
N ARG A 108 6.18 -0.98 -20.53
CA ARG A 108 5.42 -1.53 -21.67
C ARG A 108 6.14 -1.44 -23.01
N HIS A 109 7.07 -0.50 -23.16
CA HIS A 109 7.81 -0.29 -24.40
C HIS A 109 9.21 -0.92 -24.37
N LEU A 110 9.53 -1.69 -23.33
CA LEU A 110 10.76 -2.47 -23.30
C LEU A 110 10.75 -3.58 -24.36
N ASN A 111 11.93 -3.88 -24.88
CA ASN A 111 12.11 -5.03 -25.75
C ASN A 111 12.00 -6.36 -24.96
N GLU A 112 11.81 -7.46 -25.69
CA GLU A 112 11.68 -8.80 -25.10
C GLU A 112 12.86 -9.20 -24.21
N HIS A 113 14.07 -8.79 -24.57
CA HIS A 113 15.28 -9.12 -23.80
C HIS A 113 15.27 -8.42 -22.43
N SER A 114 14.92 -7.14 -22.38
CA SER A 114 14.76 -6.39 -21.14
C SER A 114 13.61 -6.94 -20.28
N LEU A 115 12.48 -7.31 -20.90
CA LEU A 115 11.38 -7.97 -20.19
C LEU A 115 11.80 -9.34 -19.63
N SER A 116 12.62 -10.10 -20.35
CA SER A 116 13.16 -11.38 -19.88
C SER A 116 14.03 -11.20 -18.63
N ASN A 117 14.86 -10.15 -18.59
CA ASN A 117 15.65 -9.82 -17.41
C ASN A 117 14.78 -9.46 -16.20
N ILE A 118 13.71 -8.70 -16.41
CA ILE A 118 12.73 -8.36 -15.36
C ILE A 118 12.01 -9.62 -14.86
N LEU A 119 11.58 -10.49 -15.77
CA LEU A 119 10.93 -11.75 -15.41
C LEU A 119 11.86 -12.64 -14.57
N ARG A 120 13.13 -12.76 -14.99
CA ARG A 120 14.15 -13.50 -14.24
C ARG A 120 14.36 -12.95 -12.84
N LEU A 121 14.38 -11.61 -12.70
CA LEU A 121 14.48 -10.97 -11.39
C LEU A 121 13.29 -11.32 -10.50
N PHE A 122 12.05 -11.22 -11.01
CA PHE A 122 10.86 -11.56 -10.24
C PHE A 122 10.81 -13.03 -9.83
N ASN A 123 11.14 -13.94 -10.75
CA ASN A 123 11.18 -15.37 -10.43
C ASN A 123 12.26 -15.69 -9.40
N ARG A 124 13.41 -15.00 -9.45
CA ARG A 124 14.44 -15.15 -8.42
C ARG A 124 13.96 -14.70 -7.05
N ILE A 125 13.29 -13.55 -6.96
CA ILE A 125 12.69 -13.06 -5.69
C ILE A 125 11.63 -14.04 -5.18
N TRP A 126 10.82 -14.59 -6.09
CA TRP A 126 9.77 -15.55 -5.79
C TRP A 126 10.32 -16.86 -5.22
N GLU A 127 11.35 -17.42 -5.84
CA GLU A 127 11.97 -18.70 -5.46
C GLU A 127 12.90 -18.58 -4.24
N GLU A 128 13.69 -17.51 -4.15
CA GLU A 128 14.63 -17.32 -3.04
C GLU A 128 13.93 -16.83 -1.76
N HIS A 129 12.70 -16.31 -1.86
CA HIS A 129 11.98 -15.65 -0.76
C HIS A 129 12.78 -14.49 -0.11
N LEU A 130 13.70 -13.90 -0.86
CA LEU A 130 14.58 -12.83 -0.42
C LEU A 130 14.27 -11.55 -1.18
N SER A 131 14.08 -10.47 -0.44
CA SER A 131 14.03 -9.14 -1.02
C SER A 131 15.41 -8.76 -1.56
N PRO A 132 15.50 -8.06 -2.71
CA PRO A 132 16.77 -7.48 -3.18
C PRO A 132 17.41 -6.66 -2.06
N SER A 133 18.73 -6.80 -1.88
CA SER A 133 19.49 -5.95 -0.97
C SER A 133 19.35 -4.48 -1.39
N LYS A 134 19.15 -3.59 -0.41
CA LYS A 134 19.16 -2.14 -0.62
C LYS A 134 20.53 -1.63 -1.06
#